data_AF-A0A8K0UW96-F1
#
_entry.id   AF-A0A8K0UW96-F1
#
_cell.length_a   1.000
_cell.length_b   1.000
_cell.length_c   1.000
_cell.angle_alpha   90.00
_cell.angle_beta   90.00
_cell.angle_gamma   90.00
#
_symmetry.space_group_name_H-M   'P 1'
#
loop_
_entity.id
_entity.type
_entity.pdbx_description
1 polymer ?
#
loop_
_entity_poly.entity_id
_entity_poly.type
_entity_poly.pdbx_seq_one_letter_code
_entity_poly.pdbx_strand_id
1 'polypeptide(L)'
;MNKRVGAESVSGLGGGIVNKESQRCLEIAEDLCRRRRPYEAVPHLMKSLQLDPCNLDAVIQMAFLAPNFDESVDTLKQGEKMGRRKLMSLLGRKCFDDDGGQVGNFWAILETRPYMRLLQAQVRFYVEKRDYPNGAKTIIEMLRLCPGDNLGQRDWLPTLLTQSGRLEDSLFFSQVWTNPDLSGRVIPRGGCNFQKPSDKELTPTQMQRMGEYNKATFLYDAALAAFKLWGDCILARQYLQLGAKLSPMILVKVLAKTERQKELNSSSRALNSPEDAADYLWLAQDLWMAPDVWNWANNQEHITRQLLKKCSRQACNNMEKTVAEFKRCAACHQVWYCGQDCQKIDWKTHKQPCRDHQRWKAMKKAITHGRPLPKDGIPIVAASADFSSEGITSRFYEA
;
A
#
# COMPACT_ATOMS: atom_id res chain seq x y z
N MET A 1 -0.51 8.39 8.86
CA MET A 1 -1.09 8.04 10.18
C MET A 1 -1.71 9.29 10.81
N ASN A 2 -2.84 9.17 11.52
CA ASN A 2 -3.49 10.34 12.14
C ASN A 2 -2.84 10.65 13.49
N LYS A 3 -2.12 11.77 13.57
CA LYS A 3 -1.45 12.26 14.80
C LYS A 3 -2.42 12.61 15.94
N ARG A 4 -3.71 12.73 15.62
CA ARG A 4 -4.79 13.11 16.55
C ARG A 4 -5.39 11.93 17.30
N VAL A 5 -4.85 10.73 17.12
CA VAL A 5 -5.26 9.52 17.84
C VAL A 5 -4.03 8.79 18.41
N GLY A 6 -4.20 8.15 19.57
CA GLY A 6 -3.16 7.33 20.21
C GLY A 6 -2.19 8.14 21.09
N ALA A 7 -1.01 7.59 21.36
CA ALA A 7 -0.08 8.17 22.34
C ALA A 7 0.29 9.65 22.09
N GLU A 8 0.48 10.05 20.82
CA GLU A 8 0.81 11.45 20.48
C GLU A 8 -0.35 12.43 20.74
N SER A 9 -1.61 11.96 20.80
CA SER A 9 -2.72 12.85 21.17
C SER A 9 -2.75 13.17 22.66
N VAL A 10 -2.14 12.32 23.49
CA VAL A 10 -2.06 12.51 24.95
C VAL A 10 -0.75 13.21 25.33
N SER A 11 0.37 12.72 24.82
CA SER A 11 1.72 13.21 25.17
C SER A 11 2.15 14.45 24.38
N GLY A 12 1.39 14.84 23.35
CA GLY A 12 1.80 15.87 22.40
C GLY A 12 2.68 15.33 21.28
N LEU A 13 2.89 16.15 20.25
CA LEU A 13 3.58 15.73 19.03
C LEU A 13 5.04 15.32 19.34
N GLY A 14 5.45 14.16 18.84
CA GLY A 14 6.78 13.62 19.13
C GLY A 14 7.04 13.38 20.63
N GLY A 15 6.02 13.02 21.41
CA GLY A 15 6.18 12.87 22.87
C GLY A 15 6.30 14.20 23.61
N GLY A 16 5.89 15.31 22.97
CA GLY A 16 5.88 16.64 23.59
C GLY A 16 7.16 17.45 23.38
N ILE A 17 8.10 16.97 22.55
CA ILE A 17 9.36 17.68 22.26
C ILE A 17 9.18 18.89 21.34
N VAL A 18 8.03 18.98 20.65
CA VAL A 18 7.70 20.08 19.74
C VAL A 18 7.08 21.22 20.55
N ASN A 19 7.49 22.46 20.26
CA ASN A 19 6.90 23.64 20.91
C ASN A 19 5.37 23.67 20.70
N LYS A 20 4.62 23.94 21.79
CA LYS A 20 3.15 23.92 21.78
C LYS A 20 2.54 24.99 20.88
N GLU A 21 3.07 26.21 20.87
CA GLU A 21 2.59 27.26 19.95
C GLU A 21 2.87 26.91 18.48
N SER A 22 4.05 26.33 18.20
CA SER A 22 4.43 25.82 16.88
C SER A 22 3.48 24.72 16.42
N GLN A 23 3.13 23.77 17.30
CA GLN A 23 2.17 22.71 17.02
C GLN A 23 0.77 23.29 16.72
N ARG A 24 0.29 24.27 17.50
CA ARG A 24 -1.01 24.92 17.21
C ARG A 24 -1.03 25.60 15.84
N CYS A 25 0.06 26.27 15.46
CA CYS A 25 0.18 26.88 14.13
C CYS A 25 0.12 25.83 13.01
N LEU A 26 0.79 24.69 13.19
CA LEU A 26 0.71 23.56 12.27
C LEU A 26 -0.72 23.00 12.14
N GLU A 27 -1.42 22.82 13.25
CA GLU A 27 -2.79 22.28 13.26
C GLU A 27 -3.78 23.17 12.49
N ILE A 28 -3.62 24.50 12.60
CA ILE A 28 -4.38 25.49 11.81
C ILE A 28 -4.04 25.35 10.33
N ALA A 29 -2.76 25.28 9.98
CA ALA A 29 -2.30 25.12 8.60
C ALA A 29 -2.84 23.83 7.95
N GLU A 30 -2.76 22.70 8.66
CA GLU A 30 -3.31 21.42 8.20
C GLU A 30 -4.85 21.50 8.00
N ASP A 31 -5.55 22.28 8.83
CA ASP A 31 -7.00 22.48 8.68
C ASP A 31 -7.35 23.30 7.44
N LEU A 32 -6.61 24.38 7.20
CA LEU A 32 -6.74 25.17 5.98
C LEU A 32 -6.44 24.34 4.73
N CYS A 33 -5.39 23.51 4.77
CA CYS A 33 -5.07 22.58 3.66
C CYS A 33 -6.21 21.58 3.43
N ARG A 34 -6.80 20.99 4.48
CA ARG A 34 -7.97 20.10 4.37
C ARG A 34 -9.19 20.79 3.77
N ARG A 35 -9.35 22.09 4.01
CA ARG A 35 -10.39 22.95 3.40
C ARG A 35 -10.01 23.48 2.01
N ARG A 36 -8.93 22.97 1.39
CA ARG A 36 -8.42 23.40 0.08
C ARG A 36 -8.01 24.88 0.02
N ARG A 37 -7.48 25.41 1.13
CA ARG A 37 -6.97 26.79 1.26
C ARG A 37 -5.46 26.78 1.54
N PRO A 38 -4.61 26.23 0.64
CA PRO A 38 -3.19 26.04 0.91
C PRO A 38 -2.41 27.36 1.06
N TYR A 39 -2.75 28.40 0.27
CA TYR A 39 -2.08 29.71 0.36
C TYR A 39 -2.26 30.37 1.72
N GLU A 40 -3.43 30.21 2.32
CA GLU A 40 -3.72 30.73 3.66
C GLU A 40 -3.03 29.92 4.76
N ALA A 41 -2.64 28.67 4.48
CA ALA A 41 -1.88 27.84 5.40
C ALA A 41 -0.42 28.28 5.52
N VAL A 42 0.17 28.88 4.47
CA VAL A 42 1.60 29.21 4.41
C VAL A 42 2.05 30.13 5.55
N PRO A 43 1.39 31.27 5.86
CA PRO A 43 1.79 32.12 6.98
C PRO A 43 1.81 31.39 8.33
N HIS A 44 0.88 30.46 8.55
CA HIS A 44 0.83 29.65 9.77
C HIS A 44 1.98 28.64 9.83
N LEU A 45 2.36 28.03 8.71
CA LEU A 45 3.53 27.14 8.64
C LEU A 45 4.83 27.92 8.85
N MET A 46 4.97 29.10 8.25
CA MET A 46 6.13 29.96 8.47
C MET A 46 6.25 30.33 9.95
N LYS A 47 5.15 30.74 10.59
CA LYS A 47 5.12 31.02 12.04
C LYS A 47 5.46 29.78 12.87
N SER A 48 4.95 28.61 12.50
CA SER A 48 5.26 27.33 13.15
C SER A 48 6.77 27.05 13.15
N LEU A 49 7.42 27.21 11.99
CA LEU A 49 8.86 26.97 11.82
C LEU A 49 9.74 28.09 12.42
N GLN A 50 9.24 29.33 12.52
CA GLN A 50 9.91 30.40 13.25
C GLN A 50 9.96 30.11 14.76
N LEU A 51 8.86 29.59 15.32
CA LEU A 51 8.77 29.24 16.74
C LEU A 51 9.57 27.97 17.07
N ASP A 52 9.58 27.00 16.16
CA ASP A 52 10.35 25.76 16.30
C ASP A 52 10.83 25.27 14.92
N PRO A 53 12.07 25.62 14.52
CA PRO A 53 12.65 25.18 13.26
C PRO A 53 12.78 23.65 13.15
N CYS A 54 12.71 22.92 14.27
CA CYS A 54 12.79 21.47 14.31
C CYS A 54 11.42 20.77 14.31
N ASN A 55 10.32 21.51 14.13
CA ASN A 55 9.00 20.91 13.93
C ASN A 55 8.92 20.21 12.56
N LEU A 56 9.37 18.95 12.52
CA LEU A 56 9.49 18.18 11.28
C LEU A 56 8.15 17.97 10.56
N ASP A 57 7.04 17.89 11.30
CA ASP A 57 5.72 17.76 10.68
C ASP A 57 5.30 19.06 9.95
N ALA A 58 5.71 20.23 10.44
CA ALA A 58 5.54 21.49 9.71
C ALA A 58 6.46 21.56 8.48
N VAL A 59 7.69 21.03 8.57
CA VAL A 59 8.58 20.89 7.41
C VAL A 59 7.95 19.99 6.34
N ILE A 60 7.37 18.86 6.74
CA ILE A 60 6.65 17.96 5.81
C ILE A 60 5.51 18.74 5.14
N GLN A 61 4.64 19.39 5.91
CA GLN A 61 3.51 20.12 5.34
C GLN A 61 3.98 21.24 4.39
N MET A 62 5.09 21.92 4.69
CA MET A 62 5.70 22.89 3.79
C MET A 62 6.19 22.25 2.48
N ALA A 63 6.84 21.07 2.55
CA ALA A 63 7.27 20.35 1.36
C ALA A 63 6.10 19.96 0.43
N PHE A 64 4.93 19.65 0.98
CA PHE A 64 3.71 19.41 0.21
C PHE A 64 3.10 20.68 -0.43
N LEU A 65 3.50 21.87 0.02
CA LEU A 65 3.09 23.16 -0.56
C LEU A 65 4.21 23.80 -1.41
N ALA A 66 5.35 23.14 -1.56
CA ALA A 66 6.46 23.62 -2.37
C ALA A 66 6.05 23.71 -3.86
N PRO A 67 6.65 24.63 -4.64
CA PRO A 67 6.22 24.91 -6.01
C PRO A 67 6.47 23.76 -6.99
N ASN A 68 7.36 22.83 -6.64
CA ASN A 68 7.68 21.65 -7.46
C ASN A 68 8.32 20.55 -6.58
N PHE A 69 8.49 19.34 -7.15
CA PHE A 69 9.01 18.20 -6.42
C PHE A 69 10.50 18.30 -6.05
N ASP A 70 11.32 19.08 -6.78
CA ASP A 70 12.72 19.32 -6.40
C ASP A 70 12.78 20.08 -5.08
N GLU A 71 12.04 21.18 -4.97
CA GLU A 71 11.93 21.99 -3.75
C GLU A 71 11.30 21.21 -2.58
N SER A 72 10.32 20.33 -2.87
CA SER A 72 9.78 19.40 -1.86
C SER A 72 10.88 18.51 -1.29
N VAL A 73 11.69 17.89 -2.15
CA VAL A 73 12.77 16.98 -1.72
C VAL A 73 13.85 17.73 -0.95
N ASP A 74 14.25 18.92 -1.40
CA ASP A 74 15.29 19.71 -0.74
C ASP A 74 14.84 20.21 0.64
N THR A 75 13.58 20.64 0.75
CA THR A 75 12.95 20.97 2.04
C THR A 75 13.02 19.78 3.01
N LEU A 76 12.67 18.58 2.54
CA LEU A 76 12.69 17.37 3.37
C LEU A 76 14.12 16.95 3.74
N LYS A 77 15.10 17.04 2.83
CA LYS A 77 16.52 16.77 3.13
C LYS A 77 17.08 17.72 4.20
N GLN A 78 16.70 18.99 4.16
CA GLN A 78 17.05 19.94 5.21
C GLN A 78 16.40 19.55 6.55
N GLY A 79 15.11 19.21 6.51
CA GLY A 79 14.38 18.67 7.66
C GLY A 79 15.03 17.43 8.27
N GLU A 80 15.48 16.49 7.44
CA GLU A 80 16.21 15.29 7.88
C GLU A 80 17.47 15.66 8.66
N LYS A 81 18.32 16.54 8.12
CA LYS A 81 19.55 17.01 8.79
C LYS A 81 19.26 17.66 10.14
N MET A 82 18.20 18.46 10.23
CA MET A 82 17.78 19.08 11.50
C MET A 82 17.26 18.03 12.48
N GLY A 83 16.38 17.14 12.02
CA GLY A 83 15.80 16.06 12.81
C GLY A 83 16.86 15.12 13.39
N ARG A 84 17.84 14.70 12.59
CA ARG A 84 18.97 13.87 13.06
C ARG A 84 19.74 14.57 14.16
N ARG A 85 20.11 15.85 13.98
CA ARG A 85 20.83 16.63 15.00
C ARG A 85 20.04 16.74 16.30
N LYS A 86 18.74 17.03 16.21
CA LYS A 86 17.86 17.13 17.37
C LYS A 86 17.77 15.79 18.10
N LEU A 87 17.55 14.69 17.38
CA LEU A 87 17.47 13.35 17.98
C LEU A 87 18.78 12.89 18.60
N MET A 88 19.94 13.18 17.98
CA MET A 88 21.24 12.89 18.59
C MET A 88 21.48 13.69 19.88
N SER A 89 20.96 14.92 19.96
CA SER A 89 21.02 15.73 21.18
C SER A 89 20.10 15.20 22.29
N LEU A 90 18.95 14.59 21.94
CA LEU A 90 17.96 14.11 22.89
C LEU A 90 18.24 12.67 23.36
N LEU A 91 18.62 11.79 22.44
CA LEU A 91 18.74 10.34 22.65
C LEU A 91 20.20 9.87 22.71
N GLY A 92 21.16 10.78 22.57
CA GLY A 92 22.60 10.49 22.53
C GLY A 92 23.14 10.34 21.10
N ARG A 93 24.46 10.55 20.95
CA ARG A 93 25.13 10.59 19.64
C ARG A 93 25.02 9.28 18.85
N LYS A 94 24.88 8.15 19.54
CA LYS A 94 24.77 6.81 18.96
C LYS A 94 23.33 6.40 18.62
N CYS A 95 22.33 7.28 18.73
CA CYS A 95 20.93 6.86 18.57
C CYS A 95 20.54 6.34 17.18
N PHE A 96 21.40 6.55 16.18
CA PHE A 96 21.25 5.98 14.84
C PHE A 96 22.18 4.81 14.58
N ASP A 97 23.04 4.43 15.52
CA ASP A 97 24.01 3.36 15.36
C ASP A 97 23.38 2.02 15.81
N ASP A 98 23.70 0.93 15.12
CA ASP A 98 23.11 -0.39 15.40
C ASP A 98 23.45 -0.87 16.84
N ASP A 99 24.56 -0.40 17.44
CA ASP A 99 24.99 -0.65 18.83
C ASP A 99 24.47 0.40 19.84
N GLY A 100 23.71 1.40 19.41
CA GLY A 100 23.27 2.52 20.25
C GLY A 100 22.06 2.25 21.14
N GLY A 101 21.27 1.21 20.84
CA GLY A 101 20.10 0.77 21.61
C GLY A 101 18.74 1.32 21.12
N GLN A 102 18.72 2.39 20.32
CA GLN A 102 17.47 2.96 19.78
C GLN A 102 17.09 2.38 18.41
N VAL A 103 18.06 2.01 17.58
CA VAL A 103 17.79 1.36 16.28
C VAL A 103 16.98 0.09 16.49
N GLY A 104 15.93 -0.10 15.69
CA GLY A 104 14.95 -1.17 15.90
C GLY A 104 13.72 -0.71 16.69
N ASN A 105 13.86 0.31 17.52
CA ASN A 105 12.87 0.73 18.51
C ASN A 105 12.26 2.12 18.22
N PHE A 106 12.55 2.74 17.07
CA PHE A 106 12.10 4.10 16.79
C PHE A 106 10.57 4.24 16.93
N TRP A 107 9.78 3.24 16.56
CA TRP A 107 8.33 3.34 16.73
C TRP A 107 7.86 3.48 18.20
N ALA A 108 8.56 2.80 19.12
CA ALA A 108 8.27 2.84 20.55
C ALA A 108 8.72 4.16 21.19
N ILE A 109 9.70 4.85 20.58
CA ILE A 109 10.23 6.13 21.05
C ILE A 109 9.45 7.27 20.37
N LEU A 110 8.52 7.88 21.10
CA LEU A 110 7.59 8.88 20.55
C LEU A 110 8.31 10.03 19.85
N GLU A 111 9.45 10.46 20.40
CA GLU A 111 10.31 11.53 19.92
C GLU A 111 10.83 11.31 18.50
N THR A 112 10.99 10.05 18.08
CA THR A 112 11.50 9.73 16.74
C THR A 112 10.40 9.66 15.68
N ARG A 113 9.11 9.66 16.07
CA ARG A 113 8.00 9.50 15.12
C ARG A 113 7.90 10.63 14.07
N PRO A 114 8.09 11.92 14.41
CA PRO A 114 8.15 12.97 13.41
C PRO A 114 9.26 12.74 12.37
N TYR A 115 10.41 12.21 12.81
CA TYR A 115 11.51 11.87 11.91
C TYR A 115 11.15 10.72 10.96
N MET A 116 10.52 9.65 11.48
CA MET A 116 10.05 8.54 10.66
C MET A 116 8.99 8.98 9.62
N ARG A 117 8.09 9.90 9.99
CA ARG A 117 7.14 10.51 9.03
C ARG A 117 7.82 11.36 7.96
N LEU A 118 8.90 12.06 8.32
CA LEU A 118 9.68 12.83 7.37
C LEU A 118 10.34 11.92 6.32
N LEU A 119 10.91 10.79 6.75
CA LEU A 119 11.46 9.79 5.83
C LEU A 119 10.35 9.20 4.92
N GLN A 120 9.17 8.92 5.46
CA GLN A 120 8.01 8.48 4.65
C GLN A 120 7.63 9.52 3.58
N ALA A 121 7.64 10.81 3.94
CA ALA A 121 7.38 11.88 2.98
C ALA A 121 8.46 11.93 1.89
N GLN A 122 9.73 11.75 2.24
CA GLN A 122 10.82 11.66 1.25
C GLN A 122 10.58 10.51 0.26
N VAL A 123 10.24 9.31 0.75
CA VAL A 123 9.90 8.16 -0.12
C VAL A 123 8.82 8.55 -1.12
N ARG A 124 7.74 9.22 -0.67
CA ARG A 124 6.67 9.65 -1.56
C ARG A 124 7.20 10.55 -2.70
N PHE A 125 7.94 11.61 -2.37
CA PHE A 125 8.44 12.53 -3.40
C PHE A 125 9.51 11.91 -4.30
N TYR A 126 10.38 11.03 -3.77
CA TYR A 126 11.31 10.28 -4.61
C TYR A 126 10.57 9.41 -5.63
N VAL A 127 9.50 8.72 -5.23
CA VAL A 127 8.70 7.91 -6.15
C VAL A 127 7.98 8.75 -7.21
N GLU A 128 7.39 9.89 -6.84
CA GLU A 128 6.75 10.81 -7.81
C GLU A 128 7.76 11.31 -8.86
N LYS A 129 9.01 11.55 -8.44
CA LYS A 129 10.11 11.94 -9.33
C LYS A 129 10.75 10.77 -10.09
N ARG A 130 10.31 9.54 -9.84
CA ARG A 130 10.94 8.30 -10.35
C ARG A 130 12.40 8.13 -9.92
N ASP A 131 12.80 8.75 -8.80
CA ASP A 131 14.08 8.55 -8.14
C ASP A 131 14.01 7.32 -7.23
N TYR A 132 13.82 6.15 -7.85
CA TYR A 132 13.66 4.88 -7.15
C TYR A 132 14.87 4.49 -6.29
N PRO A 133 16.14 4.76 -6.67
CA PRO A 133 17.29 4.43 -5.83
C PRO A 133 17.26 5.17 -4.48
N ASN A 134 16.97 6.47 -4.46
CA ASN A 134 16.86 7.21 -3.21
C ASN A 134 15.62 6.78 -2.40
N GLY A 135 14.49 6.53 -3.07
CA GLY A 135 13.31 5.94 -2.44
C GLY A 135 13.64 4.62 -1.73
N ALA A 136 14.31 3.70 -2.41
CA ALA A 136 14.70 2.40 -1.86
C ALA A 136 15.64 2.55 -0.67
N LYS A 137 16.66 3.41 -0.79
CA LYS A 137 17.60 3.71 0.30
C LYS A 137 16.87 4.23 1.54
N THR A 138 15.92 5.15 1.36
CA THR A 138 15.14 5.69 2.48
C THR A 138 14.26 4.61 3.12
N ILE A 139 13.59 3.75 2.35
CA ILE A 139 12.80 2.64 2.92
C ILE A 139 13.70 1.65 3.68
N ILE A 140 14.87 1.31 3.15
CA ILE A 140 15.83 0.42 3.82
C ILE A 140 16.25 1.00 5.18
N GLU A 141 16.52 2.31 5.24
CA GLU A 141 16.82 2.98 6.51
C GLU A 141 15.63 2.97 7.46
N MET A 142 14.42 3.24 6.96
CA MET A 142 13.20 3.16 7.78
C MET A 142 12.99 1.77 8.37
N LEU A 143 13.23 0.70 7.60
CA LEU A 143 13.13 -0.68 8.05
C LEU A 143 14.26 -1.09 9.00
N ARG A 144 15.43 -0.45 8.91
CA ARG A 144 16.50 -0.61 9.90
C ARG A 144 16.11 0.03 11.23
N LEU A 145 15.62 1.27 11.20
CA LEU A 145 15.20 2.03 12.39
C LEU A 145 13.92 1.46 13.03
N CYS A 146 13.02 0.93 12.22
CA CYS A 146 11.73 0.36 12.60
C CYS A 146 11.41 -0.92 11.80
N PRO A 147 11.98 -2.08 12.20
CA PRO A 147 11.77 -3.37 11.54
C PRO A 147 10.32 -3.87 11.55
N GLY A 148 9.51 -3.40 12.52
CA GLY A 148 8.07 -3.68 12.57
C GLY A 148 7.26 -3.03 11.45
N ASP A 149 7.87 -2.13 10.66
CA ASP A 149 7.27 -1.41 9.56
C ASP A 149 5.92 -0.76 9.91
N ASN A 150 5.88 -0.05 11.04
CA ASN A 150 4.66 0.58 11.54
C ASN A 150 4.11 1.69 10.62
N LEU A 151 4.91 2.15 9.65
CA LEU A 151 4.52 3.10 8.61
C LEU A 151 4.19 2.44 7.26
N GLY A 152 4.29 1.11 7.15
CA GLY A 152 3.86 0.34 5.98
C GLY A 152 4.65 0.66 4.71
N GLN A 153 5.97 0.83 4.80
CA GLN A 153 6.83 1.14 3.66
C GLN A 153 7.38 -0.10 2.94
N ARG A 154 7.38 -1.27 3.58
CA ARG A 154 7.95 -2.49 2.98
C ARG A 154 7.29 -2.89 1.67
N ASP A 155 5.99 -2.60 1.51
CA ASP A 155 5.18 -3.02 0.36
C ASP A 155 5.67 -2.39 -0.96
N TRP A 156 6.40 -1.28 -0.93
CA TRP A 156 6.95 -0.63 -2.13
C TRP A 156 8.40 -1.04 -2.42
N LEU A 157 9.12 -1.58 -1.45
CA LEU A 157 10.57 -1.76 -1.55
C LEU A 157 10.99 -2.71 -2.70
N PRO A 158 10.38 -3.90 -2.90
CA PRO A 158 10.80 -4.80 -3.97
C PRO A 158 10.65 -4.19 -5.38
N THR A 159 9.54 -3.51 -5.62
CA THR A 159 9.34 -2.80 -6.89
C THR A 159 10.38 -1.68 -7.07
N LEU A 160 10.68 -0.90 -6.03
CA LEU A 160 11.73 0.14 -6.08
C LEU A 160 13.12 -0.45 -6.33
N LEU A 161 13.46 -1.58 -5.70
CA LEU A 161 14.72 -2.29 -5.92
C LEU A 161 14.82 -2.78 -7.37
N THR A 162 13.75 -3.37 -7.91
CA THR A 162 13.66 -3.82 -9.30
C THR A 162 13.83 -2.67 -10.28
N GLN A 163 13.10 -1.56 -10.08
CA GLN A 163 13.25 -0.33 -10.88
C GLN A 163 14.67 0.26 -10.82
N SER A 164 15.39 0.03 -9.72
CA SER A 164 16.77 0.49 -9.52
C SER A 164 17.82 -0.50 -10.05
N GLY A 165 17.43 -1.59 -10.71
CA GLY A 165 18.34 -2.63 -11.20
C GLY A 165 18.90 -3.55 -10.11
N ARG A 166 18.45 -3.43 -8.86
CA ARG A 166 18.86 -4.27 -7.72
C ARG A 166 18.00 -5.55 -7.65
N LEU A 167 18.08 -6.35 -8.72
CA LEU A 167 17.22 -7.52 -8.91
C LEU A 167 17.42 -8.60 -7.85
N GLU A 168 18.66 -8.90 -7.48
CA GLU A 168 18.96 -9.90 -6.44
C GLU A 168 18.37 -9.50 -5.09
N ASP A 169 18.51 -8.23 -4.71
CA ASP A 169 17.97 -7.68 -3.47
C ASP A 169 16.44 -7.69 -3.46
N SER A 170 15.81 -7.37 -4.59
CA SER A 170 14.35 -7.46 -4.75
C SER A 170 13.88 -8.90 -4.54
N LEU A 171 14.52 -9.86 -5.21
CA LEU A 171 14.14 -11.26 -5.09
C LEU A 171 14.35 -11.78 -3.67
N PHE A 172 15.51 -11.49 -3.05
CA PHE A 172 15.80 -11.89 -1.68
C PHE A 172 14.78 -11.31 -0.70
N PHE A 173 14.47 -10.02 -0.81
CA PHE A 173 13.50 -9.38 0.08
C PHE A 173 12.11 -9.99 -0.07
N SER A 174 11.66 -10.21 -1.30
CA SER A 174 10.38 -10.87 -1.56
C SER A 174 10.36 -12.31 -1.02
N GLN A 175 11.47 -13.05 -1.13
CA GLN A 175 11.59 -14.40 -0.54
C GLN A 175 11.46 -14.38 0.99
N VAL A 176 12.11 -13.42 1.65
CA VAL A 176 12.03 -13.25 3.10
C VAL A 176 10.58 -12.99 3.54
N TRP A 177 9.87 -12.07 2.89
CA TRP A 177 8.51 -11.69 3.28
C TRP A 177 7.42 -12.64 2.79
N THR A 178 7.71 -13.47 1.79
CA THR A 178 6.78 -14.52 1.33
C THR A 178 6.99 -15.84 2.03
N ASN A 179 8.06 -16.01 2.82
CA ASN A 179 8.35 -17.23 3.57
C ASN A 179 7.31 -17.43 4.71
N PRO A 180 6.46 -18.48 4.64
CA PRO A 180 5.44 -18.73 5.66
C PRO A 180 6.01 -19.00 7.06
N ASP A 181 7.26 -19.48 7.17
CA ASP A 181 7.89 -19.82 8.44
C ASP A 181 8.35 -18.58 9.23
N LEU A 182 8.44 -17.43 8.55
CA LEU A 182 8.77 -16.13 9.14
C LEU A 182 7.54 -15.29 9.47
N SER A 183 6.33 -15.78 9.13
CA SER A 183 5.08 -15.06 9.36
C SER A 183 4.89 -14.69 10.84
N GLY A 184 4.50 -13.43 11.09
CA GLY A 184 4.26 -12.90 12.45
C GLY A 184 5.52 -12.58 13.25
N ARG A 185 6.74 -12.84 12.73
CA ARG A 185 7.99 -12.51 13.40
C ARG A 185 8.48 -11.12 13.00
N VAL A 186 9.16 -10.44 13.93
CA VAL A 186 9.95 -9.24 13.58
C VAL A 186 11.21 -9.71 12.86
N ILE A 187 11.32 -9.38 11.58
CA ILE A 187 12.46 -9.77 10.75
C ILE A 187 13.61 -8.78 10.99
N PRO A 188 14.85 -9.24 11.26
CA PRO A 188 15.99 -8.35 11.44
C PRO A 188 16.13 -7.33 10.30
N ARG A 189 16.32 -6.05 10.66
CA ARG A 189 16.38 -4.90 9.72
C ARG A 189 15.20 -4.86 8.72
N GLY A 190 14.04 -5.39 9.12
CA GLY A 190 12.85 -5.49 8.27
C GLY A 190 13.03 -6.33 7.01
N GLY A 191 13.98 -7.27 7.00
CA GLY A 191 14.30 -8.10 5.83
C GLY A 191 15.36 -7.51 4.89
N CYS A 192 15.93 -6.36 5.22
CA CYS A 192 16.95 -5.68 4.40
C CYS A 192 18.38 -6.19 4.63
N ASN A 193 18.58 -7.30 5.34
CA ASN A 193 19.89 -7.94 5.43
C ASN A 193 20.15 -8.75 4.16
N PHE A 194 20.37 -8.05 3.04
CA PHE A 194 20.41 -8.64 1.72
C PHE A 194 21.50 -9.71 1.61
N GLN A 195 21.12 -10.84 1.02
CA GLN A 195 22.00 -11.96 0.69
C GLN A 195 21.66 -12.45 -0.72
N LYS A 196 22.47 -13.37 -1.23
CA LYS A 196 22.16 -14.04 -2.50
C LYS A 196 20.78 -14.71 -2.40
N PRO A 197 19.84 -14.41 -3.32
CA PRO A 197 18.52 -15.05 -3.31
C PRO A 197 18.63 -16.55 -3.63
N SER A 198 17.67 -17.32 -3.13
CA SER A 198 17.55 -18.74 -3.45
C SER A 198 17.06 -18.93 -4.89
N ASP A 199 17.74 -19.77 -5.65
CA ASP A 199 17.35 -20.25 -6.99
C ASP A 199 16.55 -21.57 -6.95
N LYS A 200 16.42 -22.17 -5.76
CA LYS A 200 15.71 -23.43 -5.56
C LYS A 200 14.21 -23.28 -5.80
N GLU A 201 13.66 -24.24 -6.53
CA GLU A 201 12.23 -24.40 -6.73
C GLU A 201 11.48 -24.56 -5.40
N LEU A 202 10.25 -24.06 -5.36
CA LEU A 202 9.35 -24.24 -4.24
C LEU A 202 8.82 -25.67 -4.22
N THR A 203 8.86 -26.30 -3.05
CA THR A 203 8.23 -27.60 -2.83
C THR A 203 6.69 -27.50 -2.93
N PRO A 204 5.97 -28.60 -3.19
CA PRO A 204 4.50 -28.60 -3.21
C PRO A 204 3.87 -28.04 -1.91
N THR A 205 4.45 -28.37 -0.75
CA THR A 205 4.00 -27.87 0.55
C THR A 205 4.20 -26.35 0.68
N GLN A 206 5.32 -25.81 0.19
CA GLN A 206 5.55 -24.36 0.17
C GLN A 206 4.55 -23.67 -0.76
N MET A 207 4.36 -24.18 -1.97
CA MET A 207 3.37 -23.68 -2.93
C MET A 207 1.96 -23.65 -2.34
N GLN A 208 1.56 -24.70 -1.63
CA GLN A 208 0.26 -24.75 -0.96
C GLN A 208 0.13 -23.64 0.10
N ARG A 209 1.04 -23.60 1.08
CA ARG A 209 0.98 -22.63 2.20
C ARG A 209 1.04 -21.19 1.71
N MET A 210 1.94 -20.90 0.77
CA MET A 210 2.05 -19.57 0.17
C MET A 210 0.80 -19.21 -0.64
N GLY A 211 0.14 -20.18 -1.25
CA GLY A 211 -1.10 -19.97 -2.01
C GLY A 211 -2.37 -19.88 -1.17
N GLU A 212 -2.31 -20.11 0.14
CA GLU A 212 -3.44 -19.95 1.07
C GLU A 212 -3.46 -18.54 1.67
N TYR A 213 -2.31 -18.04 2.12
CA TYR A 213 -2.19 -16.71 2.72
C TYR A 213 -0.81 -16.10 2.46
N ASN A 214 -0.78 -15.07 1.60
CA ASN A 214 0.40 -14.27 1.35
C ASN A 214 0.03 -12.91 0.73
N LYS A 215 0.99 -12.01 0.66
CA LYS A 215 0.86 -10.75 -0.08
C LYS A 215 1.23 -11.00 -1.54
N ALA A 216 0.24 -10.88 -2.42
CA ALA A 216 0.40 -11.18 -3.84
C ALA A 216 1.45 -10.29 -4.52
N THR A 217 1.58 -9.02 -4.11
CA THR A 217 2.53 -8.07 -4.71
C THR A 217 3.98 -8.54 -4.56
N PHE A 218 4.37 -9.10 -3.41
CA PHE A 218 5.71 -9.67 -3.24
C PHE A 218 5.95 -10.89 -4.13
N LEU A 219 4.92 -11.71 -4.38
CA LEU A 219 5.03 -12.85 -5.30
C LEU A 219 5.19 -12.36 -6.75
N TYR A 220 4.49 -11.30 -7.14
CA TYR A 220 4.67 -10.67 -8.45
C TYR A 220 6.07 -10.05 -8.61
N ASP A 221 6.56 -9.34 -7.59
CA ASP A 221 7.93 -8.80 -7.60
C ASP A 221 8.99 -9.91 -7.62
N ALA A 222 8.77 -11.01 -6.88
CA ALA A 222 9.65 -12.19 -6.91
C ALA A 222 9.66 -12.83 -8.30
N ALA A 223 8.49 -12.98 -8.94
CA ALA A 223 8.36 -13.52 -10.28
C ALA A 223 9.13 -12.66 -11.30
N LEU A 224 8.96 -11.33 -11.26
CA LEU A 224 9.69 -10.41 -12.12
C LEU A 224 11.19 -10.47 -11.90
N ALA A 225 11.64 -10.40 -10.64
CA ALA A 225 13.06 -10.39 -10.32
C ALA A 225 13.73 -11.71 -10.71
N ALA A 226 13.11 -12.86 -10.41
CA ALA A 226 13.60 -14.17 -10.83
C ALA A 226 13.66 -14.30 -12.36
N PHE A 227 12.62 -13.85 -13.07
CA PHE A 227 12.62 -13.85 -14.54
C PHE A 227 13.72 -12.96 -15.12
N LYS A 228 13.94 -11.76 -14.58
CA LYS A 228 14.99 -10.86 -15.05
C LYS A 228 16.40 -11.38 -14.74
N LEU A 229 16.58 -12.14 -13.66
CA LEU A 229 17.85 -12.74 -13.30
C LEU A 229 18.17 -14.01 -14.09
N TRP A 230 17.17 -14.89 -14.28
CA TRP A 230 17.39 -16.27 -14.71
C TRP A 230 16.53 -16.69 -15.91
N GLY A 231 15.80 -15.77 -16.52
CA GLY A 231 14.89 -16.04 -17.62
C GLY A 231 13.67 -16.85 -17.18
N ASP A 232 13.06 -17.55 -18.13
CA ASP A 232 11.87 -18.34 -17.89
C ASP A 232 12.20 -19.66 -17.16
N CYS A 233 12.37 -19.58 -15.84
CA CYS A 233 12.67 -20.72 -14.97
C CYS A 233 11.45 -21.18 -14.14
N ILE A 234 11.52 -22.40 -13.61
CA ILE A 234 10.42 -23.00 -12.82
C ILE A 234 10.05 -22.12 -11.63
N LEU A 235 11.04 -21.60 -10.90
CA LEU A 235 10.81 -20.74 -9.75
C LEU A 235 10.07 -19.43 -10.10
N ALA A 236 10.43 -18.79 -11.21
CA ALA A 236 9.73 -17.58 -11.68
C ALA A 236 8.26 -17.87 -12.04
N ARG A 237 8.00 -19.00 -12.71
CA ARG A 237 6.63 -19.45 -13.03
C ARG A 237 5.83 -19.78 -11.78
N GLN A 238 6.44 -20.41 -10.77
CA GLN A 238 5.81 -20.73 -9.50
C GLN A 238 5.36 -19.46 -8.76
N TYR A 239 6.22 -18.44 -8.67
CA TYR A 239 5.83 -17.16 -8.08
C TYR A 239 4.71 -16.47 -8.86
N LEU A 240 4.78 -16.47 -10.19
CA LEU A 240 3.72 -15.89 -11.04
C LEU A 240 2.39 -16.61 -10.82
N GLN A 241 2.39 -17.94 -10.73
CA GLN A 241 1.21 -18.74 -10.46
C GLN A 241 0.59 -18.40 -9.09
N LEU A 242 1.41 -18.29 -8.04
CA LEU A 242 0.94 -17.93 -6.70
C LEU A 242 0.37 -16.50 -6.68
N GLY A 243 1.05 -15.53 -7.31
CA GLY A 243 0.57 -14.16 -7.44
C GLY A 243 -0.77 -14.08 -8.19
N ALA A 244 -0.88 -14.81 -9.30
CA ALA A 244 -2.12 -14.91 -10.09
C ALA A 244 -3.27 -15.55 -9.31
N LYS A 245 -2.98 -16.57 -8.48
CA LYS A 245 -3.98 -17.20 -7.60
C LYS A 245 -4.51 -16.21 -6.55
N LEU A 246 -3.63 -15.49 -5.87
CA LEU A 246 -3.99 -14.62 -4.74
C LEU A 246 -4.54 -13.27 -5.16
N SER A 247 -4.04 -12.70 -6.26
CA SER A 247 -4.54 -11.44 -6.83
C SER A 247 -4.53 -11.52 -8.36
N PRO A 248 -5.52 -12.19 -8.97
CA PRO A 248 -5.59 -12.36 -10.43
C PRO A 248 -5.74 -11.02 -11.16
N MET A 249 -6.26 -9.99 -10.50
CA MET A 249 -6.53 -8.70 -11.13
C MET A 249 -5.24 -8.00 -11.63
N ILE A 250 -4.11 -8.21 -10.97
CA ILE A 250 -2.82 -7.64 -11.40
C ILE A 250 -2.46 -8.19 -12.77
N LEU A 251 -2.36 -9.52 -12.90
CA LEU A 251 -2.00 -10.17 -14.16
C LEU A 251 -3.06 -9.97 -15.24
N VAL A 252 -4.36 -9.97 -14.89
CA VAL A 252 -5.43 -9.65 -15.85
C VAL A 252 -5.23 -8.27 -16.48
N LYS A 253 -4.93 -7.24 -15.68
CA LYS A 253 -4.71 -5.88 -16.17
C LYS A 253 -3.45 -5.76 -17.03
N VAL A 254 -2.37 -6.45 -16.63
CA VAL A 254 -1.12 -6.54 -17.41
C VAL A 254 -1.37 -7.18 -18.77
N LEU A 255 -1.97 -8.36 -18.81
CA LEU A 255 -2.22 -9.09 -20.07
C LEU A 255 -3.21 -8.36 -20.97
N ALA A 256 -4.22 -7.69 -20.39
CA ALA A 256 -5.15 -6.85 -21.13
C ALA A 256 -4.57 -5.48 -21.54
N LYS A 257 -3.30 -5.19 -21.20
CA LYS A 257 -2.61 -3.91 -21.47
C LYS A 257 -3.44 -2.68 -21.07
N THR A 258 -4.10 -2.76 -19.91
CA THR A 258 -4.95 -1.65 -19.44
C THR A 258 -4.12 -0.41 -19.16
N GLU A 259 -4.66 0.79 -19.38
CA GLU A 259 -3.94 2.03 -19.03
C GLU A 259 -3.57 2.06 -17.53
N ARG A 260 -2.34 2.50 -17.24
CA ARG A 260 -1.88 2.71 -15.87
C ARG A 260 -2.70 3.81 -15.20
N GLN A 261 -3.06 3.61 -13.93
CA GLN A 261 -3.71 4.67 -13.17
C GLN A 261 -2.78 5.89 -13.02
N LYS A 262 -3.34 7.10 -13.10
CA LYS A 262 -2.55 8.34 -13.02
C LYS A 262 -2.22 8.73 -11.59
N GLU A 263 -3.12 8.44 -10.66
CA GLU A 263 -3.03 8.85 -9.26
C GLU A 263 -3.26 7.65 -8.33
N LEU A 264 -2.69 7.74 -7.13
CA LEU A 264 -2.99 6.82 -6.04
C LEU A 264 -4.31 7.20 -5.38
N ASN A 265 -5.14 6.20 -5.06
CA ASN A 265 -6.40 6.42 -4.38
C ASN A 265 -6.21 6.57 -2.85
N SER A 266 -7.18 7.16 -2.15
CA SER A 266 -7.14 7.35 -0.69
C SER A 266 -7.96 6.30 0.09
N SER A 267 -8.42 5.24 -0.56
CA SER A 267 -9.27 4.22 0.07
C SER A 267 -8.49 3.37 1.08
N SER A 268 -9.17 2.71 2.01
CA SER A 268 -8.51 1.70 2.84
C SER A 268 -8.13 0.48 1.99
N ARG A 269 -6.94 -0.09 2.26
CA ARG A 269 -6.45 -1.30 1.58
C ARG A 269 -6.74 -2.50 2.45
N ALA A 270 -7.23 -3.57 1.84
CA ALA A 270 -7.23 -4.90 2.44
C ALA A 270 -6.18 -5.75 1.72
N LEU A 271 -5.73 -6.84 2.36
CA LEU A 271 -4.76 -7.75 1.75
C LEU A 271 -5.25 -8.23 0.38
N ASN A 272 -4.44 -8.03 -0.66
CA ASN A 272 -4.73 -8.45 -2.04
C ASN A 272 -6.00 -7.83 -2.65
N SER A 273 -6.49 -6.73 -2.08
CA SER A 273 -7.71 -6.06 -2.56
C SER A 273 -7.50 -5.38 -3.92
N PRO A 274 -8.59 -4.94 -4.58
CA PRO A 274 -8.46 -4.19 -5.81
C PRO A 274 -7.63 -2.90 -5.69
N GLU A 275 -7.72 -2.23 -4.54
CA GLU A 275 -6.94 -1.03 -4.21
C GLU A 275 -5.45 -1.36 -4.09
N ASP A 276 -5.12 -2.48 -3.45
CA ASP A 276 -3.75 -2.98 -3.28
C ASP A 276 -3.09 -3.30 -4.64
N ALA A 277 -3.81 -4.03 -5.48
CA ALA A 277 -3.38 -4.33 -6.85
C ALA A 277 -3.26 -3.08 -7.73
N ALA A 278 -4.11 -2.07 -7.51
CA ALA A 278 -4.02 -0.80 -8.23
C ALA A 278 -2.75 -0.03 -7.85
N ASP A 279 -2.46 0.07 -6.55
CA ASP A 279 -1.24 0.72 -6.04
C ASP A 279 0.03 0.03 -6.56
N TYR A 280 0.05 -1.31 -6.57
CA TYR A 280 1.13 -2.08 -7.17
C TYR A 280 1.35 -1.72 -8.64
N LEU A 281 0.28 -1.72 -9.46
CA LEU A 281 0.39 -1.40 -10.89
C LEU A 281 0.74 0.07 -11.15
N TRP A 282 0.34 1.01 -10.30
CA TRP A 282 0.80 2.39 -10.42
C TRP A 282 2.32 2.50 -10.38
N LEU A 283 2.96 1.66 -9.57
CA LEU A 283 4.42 1.67 -9.40
C LEU A 283 5.15 0.71 -10.37
N ALA A 284 4.60 -0.49 -10.58
CA ALA A 284 5.29 -1.60 -11.25
C ALA A 284 4.90 -1.80 -12.71
N GLN A 285 3.82 -1.19 -13.21
CA GLN A 285 3.26 -1.58 -14.51
C GLN A 285 4.22 -1.38 -15.68
N ASP A 286 5.09 -0.36 -15.66
CA ASP A 286 6.09 -0.16 -16.72
C ASP A 286 7.04 -1.37 -16.83
N LEU A 287 7.39 -2.02 -15.70
CA LEU A 287 8.21 -3.24 -15.69
C LEU A 287 7.50 -4.40 -16.38
N TRP A 288 6.20 -4.56 -16.12
CA TRP A 288 5.35 -5.59 -16.73
C TRP A 288 5.09 -5.36 -18.22
N MET A 289 5.16 -4.11 -18.69
CA MET A 289 4.96 -3.75 -20.10
C MET A 289 6.23 -3.88 -20.94
N ALA A 290 7.39 -4.19 -20.34
CA ALA A 290 8.59 -4.53 -21.10
C ALA A 290 8.30 -5.72 -22.04
N PRO A 291 8.69 -5.68 -23.33
CA PRO A 291 8.26 -6.69 -24.30
C PRO A 291 8.61 -8.13 -23.90
N ASP A 292 9.80 -8.34 -23.35
CA ASP A 292 10.25 -9.65 -22.87
C ASP A 292 9.41 -10.16 -21.70
N VAL A 293 9.10 -9.30 -20.72
CA VAL A 293 8.29 -9.63 -19.55
C VAL A 293 6.83 -9.90 -19.93
N TRP A 294 6.23 -9.04 -20.74
CA TRP A 294 4.84 -9.20 -21.14
C TRP A 294 4.66 -10.47 -21.96
N ASN A 295 5.56 -10.73 -22.93
CA ASN A 295 5.52 -11.95 -23.74
C ASN A 295 5.70 -13.20 -22.87
N TRP A 296 6.64 -13.18 -21.93
CA TRP A 296 6.84 -14.29 -21.00
C TRP A 296 5.58 -14.58 -20.18
N ALA A 297 4.98 -13.56 -19.57
CA ALA A 297 3.78 -13.71 -18.75
C ALA A 297 2.56 -14.17 -19.58
N ASN A 298 2.41 -13.66 -20.80
CA ASN A 298 1.32 -14.04 -21.71
C ASN A 298 1.43 -15.49 -22.22
N ASN A 299 2.66 -16.01 -22.33
CA ASN A 299 2.91 -17.37 -22.82
C ASN A 299 2.70 -18.46 -21.75
N GLN A 300 2.34 -18.10 -20.52
CA GLN A 300 2.07 -19.08 -19.44
C GLN A 300 0.65 -19.65 -19.54
N GLU A 301 0.41 -20.55 -20.50
CA GLU A 301 -0.92 -21.09 -20.83
C GLU A 301 -1.72 -21.61 -19.62
N HIS A 302 -1.07 -22.38 -18.74
CA HIS A 302 -1.71 -22.90 -17.54
C HIS A 302 -2.20 -21.79 -16.60
N ILE A 303 -1.42 -20.71 -16.45
CA ILE A 303 -1.77 -19.57 -15.59
C ILE A 303 -2.85 -18.73 -16.27
N THR A 304 -2.69 -18.40 -17.55
CA THR A 304 -3.63 -17.56 -18.29
C THR A 304 -5.01 -18.20 -18.37
N ARG A 305 -5.10 -19.53 -18.53
CA ARG A 305 -6.35 -20.27 -18.52
C ARG A 305 -7.14 -20.13 -17.21
N GLN A 306 -6.47 -20.00 -16.07
CA GLN A 306 -7.12 -19.80 -14.77
C GLN A 306 -7.70 -18.37 -14.60
N LEU A 307 -7.24 -17.42 -15.41
CA LEU A 307 -7.72 -16.03 -15.37
C LEU A 307 -9.02 -15.83 -16.16
N LEU A 308 -9.27 -16.69 -17.16
CA LEU A 308 -10.40 -16.60 -18.08
C LEU A 308 -11.74 -16.66 -17.31
N LYS A 309 -12.68 -15.82 -17.72
CA LYS A 309 -14.01 -15.73 -17.12
C LYS A 309 -15.05 -16.51 -17.92
N LYS A 310 -15.94 -17.18 -17.21
CA LYS A 310 -17.20 -17.69 -17.77
C LYS A 310 -18.23 -16.56 -17.77
N CYS A 311 -19.11 -16.55 -18.77
CA CYS A 311 -20.28 -15.67 -18.77
C CYS A 311 -21.13 -15.91 -17.52
N SER A 312 -21.51 -14.85 -16.82
CA SER A 312 -22.27 -14.92 -15.56
C SER A 312 -23.74 -15.31 -15.77
N ARG A 313 -24.25 -15.27 -17.00
CA ARG A 313 -25.59 -15.77 -17.31
C ARG A 313 -25.60 -17.30 -17.22
N GLN A 314 -26.43 -17.85 -16.33
CA GLN A 314 -26.51 -19.29 -16.04
C GLN A 314 -26.74 -20.17 -17.29
N ALA A 315 -27.60 -19.74 -18.20
CA ALA A 315 -27.92 -20.47 -19.44
C ALA A 315 -26.86 -20.28 -20.56
N CYS A 316 -25.77 -19.57 -20.30
CA CYS A 316 -24.68 -19.36 -21.26
C CYS A 316 -23.43 -20.12 -20.80
N ASN A 317 -22.82 -20.88 -21.73
CA ASN A 317 -21.59 -21.62 -21.46
C ASN A 317 -20.35 -20.98 -22.11
N ASN A 318 -20.47 -19.75 -22.61
CA ASN A 318 -19.34 -19.05 -23.19
C ASN A 318 -18.27 -18.76 -22.14
N MET A 319 -17.02 -18.97 -22.54
CA MET A 319 -15.82 -18.70 -21.78
C MET A 319 -14.93 -17.78 -22.60
N GLU A 320 -14.24 -16.85 -21.95
CA GLU A 320 -13.24 -16.01 -22.59
C GLU A 320 -12.19 -16.89 -23.30
N LYS A 321 -11.77 -16.48 -24.49
CA LYS A 321 -10.63 -17.07 -25.19
C LYS A 321 -9.35 -16.31 -24.87
N THR A 322 -9.48 -15.01 -24.66
CA THR A 322 -8.40 -14.11 -24.26
C THR A 322 -8.77 -13.40 -22.97
N VAL A 323 -7.77 -13.14 -22.12
CA VAL A 323 -7.98 -12.49 -20.81
C VAL A 323 -8.65 -11.13 -20.99
N ALA A 324 -9.70 -10.87 -20.19
CA ALA A 324 -10.48 -9.63 -20.20
C ALA A 324 -11.23 -9.31 -21.52
N GLU A 325 -11.52 -10.35 -22.31
CA GLU A 325 -12.39 -10.25 -23.49
C GLU A 325 -13.82 -9.83 -23.10
N PHE A 326 -14.36 -10.39 -22.02
CA PHE A 326 -15.73 -10.12 -21.60
C PHE A 326 -15.82 -8.80 -20.87
N LYS A 327 -16.91 -8.07 -21.13
CA LYS A 327 -17.20 -6.83 -20.38
C LYS A 327 -17.85 -7.17 -19.06
N ARG A 328 -17.43 -6.47 -18.01
CA ARG A 328 -18.09 -6.54 -16.70
C ARG A 328 -19.22 -5.55 -16.58
N CYS A 329 -20.21 -5.84 -15.73
CA CYS A 329 -21.28 -4.89 -15.41
C CYS A 329 -20.67 -3.56 -14.94
N ALA A 330 -20.93 -2.46 -15.64
CA ALA A 330 -20.32 -1.14 -15.37
C ALA A 330 -20.76 -0.49 -14.05
N ALA A 331 -21.86 -0.98 -13.44
CA ALA A 331 -22.29 -0.53 -12.13
C ALA A 331 -21.52 -1.27 -11.03
N CYS A 332 -21.81 -2.55 -10.80
CA CYS A 332 -21.27 -3.30 -9.66
C CYS A 332 -19.84 -3.84 -9.87
N HIS A 333 -19.41 -4.03 -11.12
CA HIS A 333 -18.14 -4.67 -11.49
C HIS A 333 -17.98 -6.13 -11.00
N GLN A 334 -19.06 -6.81 -10.58
CA GLN A 334 -19.03 -8.16 -9.97
C GLN A 334 -19.30 -9.32 -10.92
N VAL A 335 -19.82 -9.04 -12.12
CA VAL A 335 -20.23 -10.06 -13.11
C VAL A 335 -19.68 -9.73 -14.48
N TRP A 336 -19.45 -10.75 -15.30
CA TRP A 336 -18.87 -10.68 -16.65
C TRP A 336 -19.82 -11.29 -17.67
N TYR A 337 -20.00 -10.62 -18.81
CA TYR A 337 -20.88 -11.11 -19.88
C TYR A 337 -20.11 -11.17 -21.20
N CYS A 338 -20.35 -12.25 -21.96
CA CYS A 338 -19.79 -12.41 -23.30
C CYS A 338 -20.35 -11.40 -24.32
N GLY A 339 -21.42 -10.67 -23.96
CA GLY A 339 -22.02 -9.66 -24.80
C GLY A 339 -23.21 -8.98 -24.12
N GLN A 340 -23.67 -7.87 -24.72
CA GLN A 340 -24.77 -7.07 -24.18
C GLN A 340 -26.09 -7.86 -24.12
N ASP A 341 -26.31 -8.82 -25.02
CA ASP A 341 -27.53 -9.63 -25.04
C ASP A 341 -27.64 -10.53 -23.81
N CYS A 342 -26.52 -11.17 -23.42
CA CYS A 342 -26.50 -11.96 -22.18
C CYS A 342 -26.73 -11.09 -20.95
N GLN A 343 -26.20 -9.87 -20.92
CA GLN A 343 -26.45 -8.90 -19.85
C GLN A 343 -27.93 -8.49 -19.79
N LYS A 344 -28.56 -8.18 -20.93
CA LYS A 344 -29.98 -7.78 -20.99
C LYS A 344 -30.91 -8.88 -20.49
N ILE A 345 -30.62 -10.14 -20.87
CA ILE A 345 -31.40 -11.30 -20.42
C ILE A 345 -31.24 -11.52 -18.91
N ASP A 346 -30.00 -11.50 -18.42
CA ASP A 346 -29.69 -11.69 -16.99
C ASP A 346 -30.05 -10.48 -16.13
N TRP A 347 -30.39 -9.33 -16.71
CA TRP A 347 -30.70 -8.11 -15.95
C TRP A 347 -31.88 -8.31 -14.99
N LYS A 348 -32.87 -9.13 -15.36
CA LYS A 348 -34.04 -9.42 -14.51
C LYS A 348 -33.63 -10.02 -13.16
N THR A 349 -32.60 -10.85 -13.15
CA THR A 349 -32.06 -11.53 -11.96
C THR A 349 -30.92 -10.74 -11.31
N HIS A 350 -30.05 -10.10 -12.10
CA HIS A 350 -28.88 -9.38 -11.60
C HIS A 350 -29.18 -7.98 -11.04
N LYS A 351 -30.25 -7.30 -11.49
CA LYS A 351 -30.55 -5.90 -11.12
C LYS A 351 -30.56 -5.66 -9.61
N GLN A 352 -31.18 -6.57 -8.85
CA GLN A 352 -31.30 -6.41 -7.40
C GLN A 352 -29.95 -6.62 -6.69
N PRO A 353 -29.23 -7.75 -6.87
CA PRO A 353 -27.87 -7.91 -6.36
C PRO A 353 -26.90 -6.78 -6.75
N CYS A 354 -27.03 -6.27 -7.98
CA CYS A 354 -26.23 -5.14 -8.46
C CYS A 354 -26.47 -3.88 -7.63
N ARG A 355 -27.73 -3.53 -7.37
CA ARG A 355 -28.11 -2.35 -6.56
C ARG A 355 -27.68 -2.49 -5.11
N ASP A 356 -27.83 -3.68 -4.54
CA ASP A 356 -27.44 -3.92 -3.15
C ASP A 356 -25.93 -3.82 -2.97
N HIS A 357 -25.15 -4.35 -3.93
CA HIS A 357 -23.69 -4.15 -3.94
C HIS A 357 -23.29 -2.67 -4.07
N GLN A 358 -23.98 -1.89 -4.92
CA GLN A 358 -23.74 -0.45 -5.05
C GLN A 358 -23.99 0.29 -3.73
N ARG A 359 -25.12 -0.02 -3.07
CA ARG A 359 -25.48 0.56 -1.77
C ARG A 359 -24.43 0.24 -0.70
N TRP A 360 -24.03 -1.03 -0.61
CA TRP A 360 -22.98 -1.47 0.32
C TRP A 360 -21.65 -0.73 0.08
N LYS A 361 -21.22 -0.62 -1.18
CA LYS A 361 -19.99 0.09 -1.55
C LYS A 361 -20.06 1.59 -1.20
N ALA A 362 -21.20 2.23 -1.46
CA ALA A 362 -21.43 3.62 -1.09
C ALA A 362 -21.39 3.84 0.44
N MET A 363 -22.04 2.94 1.20
CA MET A 363 -22.02 2.95 2.67
C MET A 363 -20.60 2.78 3.20
N LYS A 364 -19.86 1.75 2.76
CA LYS A 364 -18.48 1.51 3.17
C LYS A 364 -17.59 2.73 2.88
N LYS A 365 -17.76 3.37 1.72
CA LYS A 365 -17.05 4.59 1.35
C LYS A 365 -17.42 5.77 2.27
N ALA A 366 -18.70 5.96 2.58
CA ALA A 366 -19.16 7.02 3.48
C ALA A 366 -18.58 6.85 4.88
N ILE A 367 -18.65 5.65 5.46
CA ILE A 367 -18.04 5.31 6.76
C ILE A 367 -16.54 5.60 6.76
N THR A 368 -15.82 5.09 5.75
CA THR A 368 -14.36 5.24 5.66
C THR A 368 -13.94 6.72 5.58
N HIS A 369 -14.77 7.57 4.97
CA HIS A 369 -14.48 9.00 4.80
C HIS A 369 -15.19 9.90 5.83
N GLY A 370 -15.87 9.34 6.84
CA GLY A 370 -16.63 10.11 7.84
C GLY A 370 -17.74 10.98 7.24
N ARG A 371 -18.36 10.55 6.14
CA ARG A 371 -19.46 11.27 5.47
C ARG A 371 -20.82 10.74 5.94
N PRO A 372 -21.90 11.56 5.85
CA PRO A 372 -23.25 11.08 6.13
C PRO A 372 -23.62 9.84 5.32
N LEU A 373 -24.31 8.90 5.94
CA LEU A 373 -24.78 7.68 5.28
C LEU A 373 -25.90 7.99 4.27
N PRO A 374 -26.02 7.23 3.17
CA PRO A 374 -27.18 7.31 2.28
C PRO A 374 -28.49 7.04 3.04
N LYS A 375 -29.53 7.82 2.78
CA LYS A 375 -30.82 7.75 3.50
C LYS A 375 -31.68 6.53 3.16
N ASP A 376 -31.45 5.87 2.02
CA ASP A 376 -32.32 4.79 1.53
C ASP A 376 -31.67 3.40 1.55
N GLY A 377 -32.35 2.44 2.19
CA GLY A 377 -32.28 1.01 1.86
C GLY A 377 -31.00 0.26 2.25
N ILE A 378 -30.41 0.57 3.41
CA ILE A 378 -29.36 -0.27 4.00
C ILE A 378 -30.03 -1.28 4.92
N PRO A 379 -29.92 -2.59 4.66
CA PRO A 379 -30.39 -3.60 5.61
C PRO A 379 -29.50 -3.55 6.86
N ILE A 380 -30.02 -2.98 7.93
CA ILE A 380 -29.37 -2.94 9.25
C ILE A 380 -29.80 -4.20 9.98
N VAL A 381 -28.92 -5.20 10.00
CA VAL A 381 -29.22 -6.52 10.57
C VAL A 381 -29.00 -6.56 12.09
N ALA A 382 -28.32 -5.57 12.68
CA ALA A 382 -28.11 -5.48 14.13
C ALA A 382 -28.09 -4.02 14.60
N ALA A 383 -28.75 -3.72 15.73
CA ALA A 383 -28.79 -2.38 16.32
C ALA A 383 -27.62 -2.08 17.24
N SER A 384 -27.16 -3.07 18.00
CA SER A 384 -26.11 -2.90 18.99
C SER A 384 -25.11 -4.04 18.94
N ALA A 385 -23.86 -3.65 19.17
CA ALA A 385 -22.71 -4.52 19.34
C ALA A 385 -22.28 -4.44 20.81
N ASP A 386 -23.17 -4.82 21.71
CA ASP A 386 -22.91 -4.80 23.16
C ASP A 386 -22.08 -6.03 23.54
N PHE A 387 -20.76 -5.83 23.57
CA PHE A 387 -19.80 -6.77 24.10
C PHE A 387 -19.43 -6.32 25.53
N SER A 388 -20.15 -6.83 26.53
CA SER A 388 -19.82 -6.57 27.93
C SER A 388 -19.06 -7.75 28.54
N SER A 389 -18.41 -7.53 29.68
CA SER A 389 -17.79 -8.60 30.48
C SER A 389 -18.80 -9.64 31.00
N GLU A 390 -20.10 -9.35 30.92
CA GLU A 390 -21.20 -10.21 31.38
C GLU A 390 -21.86 -11.00 30.24
N GLY A 391 -21.43 -10.83 28.99
CA GLY A 391 -21.91 -11.59 27.83
C GLY A 391 -22.20 -10.76 26.57
N ILE A 392 -22.59 -11.44 25.50
CA ILE A 392 -22.97 -10.82 24.22
C ILE A 392 -24.50 -10.66 24.20
N THR A 393 -25.00 -9.42 24.19
CA THR A 393 -26.44 -9.10 24.14
C THR A 393 -26.87 -8.48 22.80
N SER A 394 -26.12 -8.75 21.73
CA SER A 394 -26.40 -8.23 20.39
C SER A 394 -27.78 -8.67 19.90
N ARG A 395 -28.67 -7.71 19.64
CA ARG A 395 -29.97 -7.96 19.02
C ARG A 395 -29.86 -7.87 17.50
N PHE A 396 -30.10 -8.99 16.84
CA PHE A 396 -30.27 -9.05 15.40
C PHE A 396 -31.74 -8.74 15.04
N TYR A 397 -31.94 -7.92 14.02
CA TYR A 397 -33.23 -7.73 13.39
C TYR A 397 -33.38 -8.71 12.22
N GLU A 398 -34.61 -9.09 11.90
CA GLU A 398 -34.88 -9.87 10.69
C GLU A 398 -34.44 -9.07 9.45
N ALA A 399 -33.67 -9.72 8.58
CA ALA A 399 -32.98 -9.11 7.43
C ALA A 399 -33.87 -8.94 6.19
#